data_AF-A0A951BLA1-F1
#
_entry.id   AF-A0A951BLA1-F1
#
_cell.length_a   1.000
_cell.length_b   1.000
_cell.length_c   1.000
_cell.angle_alpha   90.00
_cell.angle_beta   90.00
_cell.angle_gamma   90.00
#
_symmetry.space_group_name_H-M   'P 1'
#
loop_
_entity.id
_entity.type
_entity.pdbx_description
1 polymer ?
#
loop_
_entity_poly.entity_id
_entity_poly.type
_entity_poly.pdbx_seq_one_letter_code
_entity_poly.pdbx_strand_id
1 'polypeptide(L)'
;MAATGALEALAARCDADCPAVVHRLSCTVVVALTLTPYGDHSAMGLDACIPYGWNDFLFNAVHNGGGIRDDVLNVFLLLPLTTSLVLTSHRILPTVTVAVLLSPAIELVQSQLPGRSCSTNDVLTDDSGALLGITIGWAALRRLQRHRTPFTSHAAPDRRAAGRGRCPRPQPRRTGIRPRVPRVREWPTGGHRPR
;
A
#
# COMPACT_ATOMS: atom_id res chain seq x y z
N MET A 1 38.04 -5.01 0.88
CA MET A 1 37.33 -4.57 -0.35
C MET A 1 36.08 -5.40 -0.69
N ALA A 2 35.77 -6.53 -0.02
CA ALA A 2 34.56 -7.31 -0.30
C ALA A 2 33.26 -6.79 0.36
N ALA A 3 33.36 -5.99 1.43
CA ALA A 3 32.19 -5.52 2.19
C ALA A 3 31.37 -4.42 1.49
N THR A 4 31.99 -3.64 0.60
CA THR A 4 31.33 -2.54 -0.13
C THR A 4 30.35 -3.06 -1.19
N GLY A 5 30.68 -4.15 -1.89
CA GLY A 5 29.79 -4.74 -2.90
C GLY A 5 28.52 -5.39 -2.34
N ALA A 6 28.58 -5.91 -1.10
CA ALA A 6 27.41 -6.49 -0.44
C ALA A 6 26.41 -5.40 0.00
N LEU A 7 26.91 -4.25 0.46
CA LEU A 7 26.10 -3.09 0.83
C LEU A 7 25.44 -2.43 -0.40
N GLU A 8 26.16 -2.29 -1.52
CA GLU A 8 25.56 -1.81 -2.78
C GLU A 8 24.51 -2.78 -3.33
N ALA A 9 24.74 -4.09 -3.24
CA ALA A 9 23.76 -5.10 -3.66
C ALA A 9 22.51 -5.15 -2.76
N LEU A 10 22.68 -4.89 -1.44
CA LEU A 10 21.57 -4.74 -0.49
C LEU A 10 20.80 -3.44 -0.73
N ALA A 11 21.48 -2.33 -0.98
CA ALA A 11 20.84 -1.05 -1.33
C ALA A 11 20.08 -1.15 -2.66
N ALA A 12 20.65 -1.80 -3.68
CA ALA A 12 20.01 -2.01 -4.97
C ALA A 12 18.80 -2.97 -4.90
N ARG A 13 18.81 -3.95 -3.98
CA ARG A 13 17.64 -4.80 -3.69
C ARG A 13 16.58 -4.06 -2.88
N CYS A 14 17.01 -3.22 -1.94
CA CYS A 14 16.10 -2.31 -1.24
C CYS A 14 15.38 -1.40 -2.24
N ASP A 15 16.02 -0.90 -3.30
CA ASP A 15 15.34 -0.03 -4.28
C ASP A 15 14.19 -0.70 -5.04
N ALA A 16 14.27 -2.01 -5.30
CA ALA A 16 13.22 -2.73 -6.03
C ALA A 16 12.04 -3.15 -5.14
N ASP A 17 12.31 -3.52 -3.88
CA ASP A 17 11.31 -4.06 -2.94
C ASP A 17 10.88 -3.08 -1.83
N CYS A 18 11.56 -1.94 -1.68
CA CYS A 18 11.28 -0.91 -0.67
C CYS A 18 9.79 -0.57 -0.55
N PRO A 19 9.08 -0.29 -1.66
CA PRO A 19 7.70 0.14 -1.58
C PRO A 19 6.79 -0.95 -0.98
N ALA A 20 7.07 -2.21 -1.31
CA ALA A 20 6.30 -3.35 -0.82
C ALA A 20 6.64 -3.70 0.64
N VAL A 21 7.88 -3.52 1.08
CA VAL A 21 8.27 -3.70 2.48
C VAL A 21 7.67 -2.61 3.36
N VAL A 22 7.79 -1.34 2.96
CA VAL A 22 7.20 -0.20 3.68
C VAL A 22 5.69 -0.37 3.80
N HIS A 23 5.00 -0.72 2.72
CA HIS A 23 3.56 -0.95 2.75
C HIS A 23 3.15 -2.06 3.74
N ARG A 24 3.85 -3.21 3.71
CA ARG A 24 3.59 -4.32 4.65
C ARG A 24 3.85 -3.95 6.10
N LEU A 25 4.93 -3.21 6.37
CA LEU A 25 5.24 -2.71 7.71
C LEU A 25 4.18 -1.72 8.18
N SER A 26 3.77 -0.76 7.34
CA SER A 26 2.70 0.20 7.65
C SER A 26 1.38 -0.50 7.93
N CYS A 27 0.95 -1.46 7.10
CA CYS A 27 -0.26 -2.26 7.37
C CYS A 27 -0.17 -2.99 8.71
N THR A 28 0.99 -3.58 9.02
CA THR A 28 1.20 -4.33 10.27
C THR A 28 1.11 -3.39 11.48
N VAL A 29 1.72 -2.21 11.41
CA VAL A 29 1.67 -1.19 12.46
C VAL A 29 0.24 -0.68 12.66
N VAL A 30 -0.47 -0.36 11.57
CA VAL A 30 -1.88 0.06 11.63
C VAL A 30 -2.73 -0.99 12.32
N VAL A 31 -2.66 -2.25 11.88
CA VAL A 31 -3.42 -3.35 12.48
C VAL A 31 -3.06 -3.56 13.95
N ALA A 32 -1.77 -3.52 14.30
CA ALA A 32 -1.31 -3.68 15.68
C ALA A 32 -1.86 -2.57 16.60
N LEU A 33 -1.79 -1.32 16.15
CA LEU A 33 -2.29 -0.17 16.91
C LEU A 33 -3.82 -0.18 17.02
N THR A 34 -4.54 -0.49 15.94
CA THR A 34 -6.00 -0.59 15.93
C THR A 34 -6.53 -1.69 16.87
N LEU A 35 -5.81 -2.82 16.97
CA LEU A 35 -6.22 -3.95 17.82
C LEU A 35 -5.73 -3.86 19.26
N THR A 36 -5.03 -2.78 19.64
CA THR A 36 -4.53 -2.62 21.00
C THR A 36 -5.67 -2.14 21.91
N PRO A 37 -6.08 -2.95 22.91
CA PRO A 37 -7.14 -2.57 23.84
C PRO A 37 -6.69 -1.39 24.71
N TYR A 38 -7.65 -0.55 25.10
CA TYR A 38 -7.37 0.63 25.92
C TYR A 38 -8.50 0.86 26.92
N GLY A 39 -8.14 0.92 28.21
CA GLY A 39 -8.97 1.47 29.27
C GLY A 39 -9.99 0.55 29.94
N ASP A 40 -10.36 0.95 31.16
CA ASP A 40 -11.41 0.36 31.98
C ASP A 40 -12.71 1.17 31.82
N HIS A 41 -13.71 0.54 31.18
CA HIS A 41 -15.15 0.84 31.27
C HIS A 41 -15.67 2.24 30.88
N SER A 42 -16.21 2.32 29.66
CA SER A 42 -17.50 3.00 29.39
C SER A 42 -18.07 2.51 28.07
N ALA A 43 -18.99 1.54 28.15
CA ALA A 43 -19.67 0.92 27.01
C ALA A 43 -20.75 1.85 26.46
N MET A 44 -20.36 2.89 25.75
CA MET A 44 -21.26 3.51 24.77
C MET A 44 -20.94 2.86 23.44
N GLY A 45 -21.83 1.94 23.01
CA GLY A 45 -21.65 1.13 21.81
C GLY A 45 -21.77 1.94 20.51
N LEU A 46 -22.20 1.30 19.43
CA LEU A 46 -22.36 1.94 18.10
C LEU A 46 -23.21 3.22 18.12
N ASP A 47 -24.11 3.36 19.09
CA ASP A 47 -24.98 4.53 19.26
C ASP A 47 -24.18 5.83 19.47
N ALA A 48 -22.94 5.76 19.96
CA ALA A 48 -22.06 6.93 20.09
C ALA A 48 -21.60 7.51 18.74
N CYS A 49 -21.59 6.68 17.69
CA CYS A 49 -21.10 7.07 16.36
C CYS A 49 -22.18 7.49 15.38
N ILE A 50 -23.46 7.36 15.74
CA ILE A 50 -24.57 7.76 14.88
C ILE A 50 -25.03 9.14 15.36
N PRO A 51 -24.57 10.24 14.73
CA PRO A 51 -25.08 11.57 15.07
C PRO A 51 -26.56 11.63 14.71
N TYR A 52 -27.38 12.11 15.64
CA TYR A 52 -28.81 12.35 15.40
C TYR A 52 -29.05 13.54 14.45
N GLY A 53 -28.03 14.39 14.22
CA GLY A 53 -28.07 15.48 13.25
C GLY A 53 -26.70 16.08 12.89
N TRP A 54 -26.67 16.87 11.81
CA TRP A 54 -25.43 17.52 11.31
C TRP A 54 -24.80 18.49 12.31
N ASN A 55 -25.60 19.17 13.12
CA ASN A 55 -25.09 20.10 14.13
C ASN A 55 -24.36 19.36 15.26
N ASP A 56 -24.88 18.19 15.66
CA ASP A 56 -24.24 17.35 16.68
C ASP A 56 -22.94 16.75 16.13
N PHE A 57 -22.90 16.36 14.86
CA PHE A 57 -21.68 15.92 14.20
C PHE A 57 -20.59 16.99 14.24
N LEU A 58 -20.90 18.23 13.83
CA LEU A 58 -19.94 19.34 13.81
C LEU A 58 -19.50 19.73 15.22
N PHE A 59 -20.42 19.77 16.18
CA PHE A 59 -20.10 20.09 17.57
C PHE A 59 -19.18 19.02 18.18
N ASN A 60 -19.52 17.73 18.00
CA ASN A 60 -18.74 16.60 18.49
C ASN A 60 -17.37 16.50 17.81
N ALA A 61 -17.29 16.77 16.50
CA ALA A 61 -16.04 16.81 15.75
C ALA A 61 -15.05 17.87 16.26
N VAL A 62 -15.54 18.98 16.81
CA VAL A 62 -14.70 20.08 17.30
C VAL A 62 -14.39 19.97 18.79
N HIS A 63 -15.29 19.39 19.59
CA HIS A 63 -15.19 19.42 21.06
C HIS A 63 -14.87 18.08 21.73
N ASN A 64 -15.14 16.92 21.11
CA ASN A 64 -14.97 15.61 21.75
C ASN A 64 -13.65 14.92 21.41
N GLY A 65 -12.60 15.65 21.05
CA GLY A 65 -11.29 15.04 20.83
C GLY A 65 -10.74 14.40 22.10
N GLY A 66 -10.20 13.18 22.00
CA GLY A 66 -9.54 12.45 23.10
C GLY A 66 -8.31 13.15 23.67
N GLY A 67 -7.94 14.28 23.08
CA GLY A 67 -6.82 15.14 23.44
C GLY A 67 -5.76 15.11 22.35
N ILE A 68 -4.91 16.14 22.33
CA ILE A 68 -3.90 16.33 21.28
C ILE A 68 -2.96 15.14 21.08
N ARG A 69 -2.78 14.28 22.09
CA ARG A 69 -1.91 13.10 22.00
C ARG A 69 -2.53 12.02 21.12
N ASP A 70 -3.81 11.72 21.34
CA ASP A 70 -4.52 10.67 20.62
C ASP A 70 -4.81 11.13 19.18
N ASP A 71 -5.20 12.39 19.01
CA ASP A 71 -5.41 13.00 17.68
C ASP A 71 -4.15 12.92 16.80
N VAL A 72 -2.97 13.18 17.38
CA VAL A 72 -1.70 13.10 16.65
C VAL A 72 -1.38 11.67 16.26
N LEU A 73 -1.65 10.68 17.13
CA LEU A 73 -1.45 9.27 16.83
C LEU A 73 -2.34 8.81 15.67
N ASN A 74 -3.61 9.20 15.67
CA ASN A 74 -4.57 8.91 14.60
C ASN A 74 -4.10 9.49 13.25
N VAL A 75 -3.66 10.75 13.24
CA VAL A 75 -3.06 11.37 12.03
C VAL A 75 -1.85 10.57 11.52
N PHE A 76 -0.97 10.13 12.42
CA PHE A 76 0.22 9.35 12.03
C PHE A 76 -0.09 7.90 11.66
N LEU A 77 -1.27 7.38 11.98
CA LEU A 77 -1.68 6.00 11.71
C LEU A 77 -1.82 5.76 10.20
N LEU A 78 -2.65 6.57 9.52
CA LEU A 78 -2.93 6.38 8.09
C LEU A 78 -1.95 7.09 7.16
N LEU A 79 -1.24 8.11 7.63
CA LEU A 79 -0.29 8.88 6.83
C LEU A 79 0.77 8.03 6.11
N PRO A 80 1.56 7.17 6.78
CA PRO A 80 2.59 6.38 6.11
C PRO A 80 1.97 5.33 5.17
N LEU A 81 0.82 4.77 5.54
CA LEU A 81 0.10 3.78 4.74
C LEU A 81 -0.33 4.38 3.41
N THR A 82 -1.07 5.49 3.41
CA THR A 82 -1.56 6.10 2.17
C THR A 82 -0.44 6.72 1.34
N THR A 83 0.60 7.27 1.99
CA THR A 83 1.82 7.71 1.27
C THR A 83 2.43 6.57 0.48
N SER A 84 2.66 5.41 1.12
CA SER A 84 3.22 4.23 0.45
C SER A 84 2.29 3.70 -0.65
N LEU A 85 0.97 3.78 -0.44
CA LEU A 85 -0.02 3.30 -1.40
C LEU A 85 -0.06 4.18 -2.67
N VAL A 86 0.06 5.51 -2.54
CA VAL A 86 0.20 6.39 -3.71
C VAL A 86 1.48 6.09 -4.47
N LEU A 87 2.62 5.96 -3.76
CA LEU A 87 3.92 5.71 -4.36
C LEU A 87 3.99 4.36 -5.11
N THR A 88 3.35 3.32 -4.57
CA THR A 88 3.31 1.98 -5.16
C THR A 88 2.33 1.90 -6.33
N SER A 89 1.10 2.37 -6.13
CA SER A 89 0.02 2.20 -7.10
C SER A 89 0.06 3.21 -8.24
N HIS A 90 0.69 4.38 -8.02
CA HIS A 90 0.64 5.54 -8.92
C HIS A 90 -0.78 6.03 -9.24
N ARG A 91 -1.80 5.61 -8.46
CA ARG A 91 -3.22 5.92 -8.70
C ARG A 91 -3.85 6.57 -7.48
N ILE A 92 -4.22 7.85 -7.61
CA ILE A 92 -4.77 8.64 -6.50
C ILE A 92 -6.19 8.18 -6.14
N LEU A 93 -7.08 8.03 -7.13
CA LEU A 93 -8.49 7.67 -6.91
C LEU A 93 -8.68 6.41 -6.05
N PRO A 94 -8.09 5.24 -6.37
CA PRO A 94 -8.26 4.07 -5.51
C PRO A 94 -7.64 4.26 -4.13
N THR A 95 -6.58 5.07 -3.99
CA THR A 95 -5.99 5.37 -2.69
C THR A 95 -6.94 6.21 -1.83
N VAL A 96 -7.60 7.21 -2.42
CA VAL A 96 -8.64 8.00 -1.74
C VAL A 96 -9.81 7.11 -1.33
N THR A 97 -10.26 6.21 -2.21
CA THR A 97 -11.33 5.25 -1.87
C THR A 97 -10.94 4.36 -0.70
N VAL A 98 -9.70 3.84 -0.68
CA VAL A 98 -9.20 3.05 0.45
C VAL A 98 -9.16 3.89 1.73
N ALA A 99 -8.65 5.13 1.67
CA ALA A 99 -8.59 6.01 2.84
C ALA A 99 -9.98 6.24 3.47
N VAL A 100 -10.94 6.68 2.65
CA VAL A 100 -12.31 7.03 3.08
C VAL A 100 -13.07 5.82 3.63
N LEU A 101 -12.80 4.61 3.11
CA LEU A 101 -13.44 3.39 3.61
C LEU A 101 -12.73 2.79 4.83
N LEU A 102 -11.42 2.98 4.93
CA LEU A 102 -10.61 2.36 5.97
C LEU A 102 -10.81 3.04 7.33
N SER A 103 -10.90 4.36 7.37
CA SER A 103 -11.15 5.13 8.60
C SER A 103 -12.42 4.68 9.36
N PRO A 104 -13.63 4.68 8.76
CA PRO A 104 -14.83 4.19 9.44
C PRO A 104 -14.80 2.68 9.72
N ALA A 105 -14.05 1.89 8.93
CA ALA A 105 -13.88 0.47 9.19
C ALA A 105 -13.00 0.21 10.42
N ILE A 106 -11.93 0.99 10.61
CA ILE A 106 -11.09 0.97 11.81
C ILE A 106 -11.94 1.28 13.03
N GLU A 107 -12.71 2.37 12.96
CA GLU A 107 -13.58 2.81 14.04
C GLU A 107 -14.64 1.74 14.40
N LEU A 108 -15.26 1.15 13.38
CA LEU A 108 -16.22 0.06 13.56
C LEU A 108 -15.57 -1.15 14.24
N VAL A 109 -14.35 -1.53 13.86
CA VAL A 109 -13.63 -2.63 14.50
C VAL A 109 -13.25 -2.28 15.94
N GLN A 110 -12.80 -1.05 16.20
CA GLN A 110 -12.46 -0.59 17.54
C GLN A 110 -13.69 -0.56 18.46
N SER A 111 -14.89 -0.25 17.94
CA SER A 111 -16.14 -0.28 18.71
C SER A 111 -16.51 -1.69 19.24
N GLN A 112 -15.92 -2.74 18.67
CA GLN A 112 -16.09 -4.12 19.13
C GLN A 112 -15.07 -4.50 20.22
N LEU A 113 -14.07 -3.65 20.48
CA LEU A 113 -13.06 -3.89 21.51
C LEU A 113 -13.54 -3.33 22.86
N PRO A 114 -13.42 -4.11 23.95
CA PRO A 114 -13.82 -3.63 25.27
C PRO A 114 -12.97 -2.43 25.70
N GLY A 115 -13.62 -1.39 26.24
CA GLY A 115 -12.97 -0.16 26.72
C GLY A 115 -12.82 0.94 25.66
N ARG A 116 -13.10 0.65 24.38
CA ARG A 116 -13.13 1.64 23.31
C ARG A 116 -14.55 2.12 23.05
N SER A 117 -14.73 3.43 22.94
CA SER A 117 -15.98 4.07 22.51
C SER A 117 -15.81 4.67 21.12
N CYS A 118 -16.88 4.61 20.34
CA CYS A 118 -16.87 5.12 18.98
C CYS A 118 -16.81 6.67 18.97
N SER A 119 -15.86 7.27 18.26
CA SER A 119 -15.57 8.71 18.19
C SER A 119 -15.56 9.20 16.74
N THR A 120 -16.42 10.17 16.45
CA THR A 120 -16.42 10.85 15.14
C THR A 120 -15.13 11.64 14.89
N ASN A 121 -14.52 12.18 15.96
CA ASN A 121 -13.27 12.91 15.84
C ASN A 121 -12.12 12.00 15.38
N ASP A 122 -12.15 10.73 15.77
CA ASP A 122 -11.12 9.75 15.42
C ASP A 122 -11.18 9.46 13.91
N VAL A 123 -12.39 9.28 13.37
CA VAL A 123 -12.62 9.16 11.92
C VAL A 123 -12.06 10.36 11.14
N LEU A 124 -12.31 11.58 11.63
CA LEU A 124 -11.85 12.81 10.99
C LEU A 124 -10.32 12.99 11.07
N THR A 125 -9.73 12.66 12.22
CA THR A 125 -8.27 12.74 12.40
C THR A 125 -7.55 11.71 11.54
N ASP A 126 -8.05 10.47 11.47
CA ASP A 126 -7.59 9.43 10.56
C ASP A 126 -7.70 9.86 9.09
N ASP A 127 -8.86 10.38 8.67
CA ASP A 127 -9.06 10.88 7.31
C ASP A 127 -8.11 12.04 6.97
N SER A 128 -7.85 12.93 7.92
CA SER A 128 -6.91 14.05 7.73
C SER A 128 -5.47 13.54 7.53
N GLY A 129 -5.04 12.55 8.32
CA GLY A 129 -3.75 11.89 8.17
C GLY A 129 -3.63 11.15 6.83
N ALA A 130 -4.71 10.47 6.42
CA ALA A 130 -4.80 9.79 5.15
C ALA A 130 -4.66 10.76 3.96
N LEU A 131 -5.40 11.88 3.97
CA LEU A 131 -5.33 12.93 2.94
C LEU A 131 -3.95 13.59 2.89
N LEU A 132 -3.34 13.84 4.04
CA LEU A 132 -1.98 14.39 4.13
C LEU A 132 -0.98 13.42 3.50
N GLY A 133 -1.06 12.13 3.83
CA GLY A 133 -0.22 11.09 3.23
C GLY A 133 -0.38 10.96 1.72
N ILE A 134 -1.62 11.02 1.21
CA ILE A 134 -1.91 11.03 -0.23
C ILE A 134 -1.23 12.23 -0.90
N THR A 135 -1.35 13.41 -0.30
CA THR A 135 -0.78 14.66 -0.82
C THR A 135 0.75 14.59 -0.86
N ILE A 136 1.38 14.07 0.20
CA ILE A 136 2.82 13.86 0.27
C ILE A 136 3.28 12.86 -0.80
N GLY A 137 2.63 11.70 -0.90
CA GLY A 137 2.96 10.68 -1.89
C GLY A 137 2.83 11.20 -3.32
N TRP A 138 1.78 11.95 -3.62
CA TRP A 138 1.58 12.58 -4.91
C TRP A 138 2.64 13.65 -5.24
N ALA A 139 2.97 14.51 -4.26
CA ALA A 139 4.01 15.51 -4.43
C ALA A 139 5.37 14.86 -4.69
N ALA A 140 5.69 13.77 -3.99
CA ALA A 140 6.88 12.96 -4.21
C ALA A 140 6.91 12.36 -5.63
N LEU A 141 5.82 11.74 -6.10
CA LEU A 141 5.72 11.23 -7.47
C LEU A 141 5.96 12.32 -8.52
N ARG A 142 5.36 13.51 -8.34
CA ARG A 142 5.55 14.64 -9.26
C ARG A 142 7.00 15.13 -9.28
N ARG A 143 7.68 15.18 -8.13
CA ARG A 143 9.09 15.54 -8.05
C ARG A 143 9.96 14.51 -8.77
N LEU A 144 9.74 13.22 -8.54
CA LEU A 144 10.48 12.15 -9.19
C LEU A 144 10.30 12.14 -10.71
N GLN A 145 9.08 12.41 -11.20
CA GLN A 145 8.81 12.52 -12.64
C GLN A 145 9.49 13.75 -13.27
N ARG A 146 9.53 14.89 -12.55
CA ARG A 146 10.24 16.09 -13.03
C ARG A 146 11.74 15.89 -13.18
N HIS A 147 12.37 15.07 -12.33
CA HIS A 147 13.79 14.73 -12.47
C HIS A 147 14.08 13.69 -13.55
N ARG A 148 13.04 12.99 -14.03
CA ARG A 148 13.12 12.06 -15.17
C ARG A 148 12.85 12.75 -16.51
N THR A 149 12.73 14.09 -16.54
CA THR A 149 12.77 14.77 -17.83
C THR A 149 14.08 14.39 -18.52
N PRO A 150 14.02 14.02 -19.80
CA PRO A 150 15.15 13.44 -20.48
C PRO A 150 16.28 14.47 -20.43
N PHE A 151 17.47 14.04 -20.04
CA PHE A 151 18.66 14.58 -20.67
C PHE A 151 18.38 14.46 -22.17
N THR A 152 17.93 15.56 -22.76
CA THR A 152 17.71 15.68 -24.19
C THR A 152 19.03 15.24 -24.78
N SER A 153 19.00 14.09 -25.44
CA SER A 153 20.01 13.70 -26.41
C SER A 153 19.97 14.74 -27.53
N HIS A 154 20.41 15.96 -27.26
CA HIS A 154 21.10 16.75 -28.24
C HIS A 154 22.28 15.90 -28.69
N ALA A 155 22.29 15.60 -29.99
CA ALA A 155 23.28 14.78 -30.69
C ALA A 155 23.16 13.26 -30.50
N ALA A 156 22.08 12.67 -31.02
CA ALA A 156 22.31 11.53 -31.92
C ALA A 156 22.67 12.14 -33.29
N PRO A 157 23.96 12.22 -33.67
CA PRO A 157 24.32 12.59 -35.03
C PRO A 157 23.68 11.59 -36.00
N ASP A 158 23.21 12.12 -37.10
CA ASP A 158 22.55 11.45 -38.21
C ASP A 158 23.29 10.14 -38.59
N ARG A 159 22.78 9.00 -38.11
CA ARG A 159 23.28 7.66 -38.47
C ARG A 159 22.81 7.22 -39.87
N ARG A 160 22.47 8.15 -40.76
CA ARG A 160 22.28 7.83 -42.19
C ARG A 160 23.59 7.58 -42.94
N ALA A 161 24.77 7.74 -42.31
CA ALA A 161 26.06 7.55 -42.99
C ALA A 161 26.82 6.24 -42.66
N ALA A 162 26.44 5.44 -41.66
CA ALA A 162 27.18 4.22 -41.30
C ALA A 162 26.38 2.95 -41.64
N GLY A 163 26.82 2.28 -42.70
CA GLY A 163 26.15 1.15 -43.31
C GLY A 163 25.87 -0.04 -42.39
N ARG A 164 24.76 -0.70 -42.69
CA ARG A 164 24.54 -2.16 -42.67
C ARG A 164 25.59 -3.00 -41.91
N GLY A 165 25.62 -2.90 -40.59
CA GLY A 165 26.26 -3.87 -39.71
C GLY A 165 25.21 -4.48 -38.81
N ARG A 166 24.60 -5.58 -39.24
CA ARG A 166 23.64 -6.35 -38.43
C ARG A 166 24.36 -6.77 -37.15
N CYS A 167 23.88 -6.30 -36.00
CA CYS A 167 24.31 -6.86 -34.71
C CYS A 167 23.85 -8.32 -34.68
N PRO A 168 24.73 -9.30 -34.39
CA PRO A 168 24.34 -10.70 -34.30
C PRO A 168 23.29 -10.83 -33.20
N ARG A 169 22.09 -11.31 -33.55
CA ARG A 169 21.13 -11.77 -32.54
C ARG A 169 21.86 -12.82 -31.69
N PRO A 170 21.91 -12.69 -30.35
CA PRO A 170 22.35 -13.78 -29.50
C PRO A 170 21.43 -14.96 -29.80
N GLN A 171 21.98 -16.01 -30.40
CA GLN A 171 21.23 -17.26 -30.53
C GLN A 171 20.91 -17.73 -29.12
N PRO A 172 19.64 -18.01 -28.79
CA PRO A 172 19.32 -18.71 -27.56
C PRO A 172 20.11 -20.02 -27.60
N ARG A 173 21.06 -20.16 -26.67
CA ARG A 173 21.75 -21.42 -26.42
C ARG A 173 20.65 -22.43 -26.12
N ARG A 174 20.32 -23.25 -27.12
CA ARG A 174 19.52 -24.47 -26.96
C ARG A 174 20.31 -25.37 -26.01
N THR A 175 20.18 -25.16 -24.71
CA THR A 175 20.42 -26.20 -23.73
C THR A 175 19.29 -27.20 -23.95
N GLY A 176 19.60 -28.20 -24.78
CA GLY A 176 18.72 -29.30 -25.14
C GLY A 176 18.45 -30.21 -23.95
N ILE A 177 17.71 -29.72 -22.98
CA ILE A 177 17.06 -30.55 -21.96
C ILE A 177 15.58 -30.36 -22.19
N ARG A 178 15.03 -31.12 -23.14
CA ARG A 178 13.59 -31.33 -23.19
C ARG A 178 13.22 -32.10 -21.92
N PRO A 179 12.38 -31.55 -21.02
CA PRO A 179 11.83 -32.35 -19.94
C PRO A 179 11.08 -33.52 -20.57
N ARG A 180 11.51 -34.75 -20.25
CA ARG A 180 10.74 -35.96 -20.53
C ARG A 180 9.43 -35.81 -19.78
N VAL A 181 8.35 -35.47 -20.48
CA VAL A 181 7.00 -35.55 -19.91
C VAL A 181 6.76 -37.04 -19.64
N PRO A 182 6.58 -37.48 -18.38
CA PRO A 182 6.22 -38.85 -18.09
C PRO A 182 4.88 -39.13 -18.75
N ARG A 183 4.86 -40.16 -19.60
CA ARG A 183 3.67 -40.66 -20.27
C ARG A 183 2.67 -41.07 -19.19
N VAL A 184 1.60 -40.32 -19.04
CA VAL A 184 0.49 -40.67 -18.15
C VAL A 184 -0.06 -42.01 -18.64
N ARG A 185 0.05 -43.04 -17.81
CA ARG A 185 -0.65 -44.31 -18.02
C ARG A 185 -2.14 -44.03 -17.83
N GLU A 186 -2.89 -44.07 -18.92
CA GLU A 186 -4.34 -44.14 -18.88
C GLU A 186 -4.74 -45.40 -18.12
N TRP A 187 -5.46 -45.21 -17.01
CA TRP A 187 -6.09 -46.28 -16.27
C TRP A 187 -7.42 -46.64 -16.94
N PRO A 188 -7.71 -47.93 -17.19
CA PRO A 188 -8.98 -48.34 -17.75
C PRO A 188 -10.11 -48.02 -16.75
N THR A 189 -11.02 -47.15 -17.17
CA THR A 189 -12.28 -46.89 -16.45
C THR A 189 -13.19 -48.10 -16.58
N GLY A 190 -13.15 -48.96 -15.57
CA GLY A 190 -14.11 -50.05 -15.41
C GLY A 190 -15.52 -49.48 -15.23
N GLY A 191 -16.35 -49.65 -16.25
CA GLY A 191 -17.75 -49.26 -16.23
C GLY A 191 -18.57 -50.15 -15.31
N HIS A 192 -19.17 -49.54 -14.28
CA HIS A 192 -20.19 -50.18 -13.46
C HIS A 192 -21.57 -49.79 -14.00
N ARG A 193 -22.27 -50.73 -14.62
CA ARG A 193 -23.69 -50.60 -14.95
C ARG A 193 -24.53 -51.02 -13.73
N PRO A 194 -25.41 -50.16 -13.20
CA PRO A 194 -26.46 -50.62 -12.30
C PRO A 194 -27.57 -51.31 -13.11
N ARG A 195 -28.13 -52.36 -12.51
CA ARG A 195 -29.31 -53.10 -12.97
C ARG A 195 -30.59 -52.37 -12.61
#